data_AF-A0AB38X676-F1
#
_entry.id   AF-A0AB38X676-F1
#
_cell.length_a   1.000
_cell.length_b   1.000
_cell.length_c   1.000
_cell.angle_alpha   90.00
_cell.angle_beta   90.00
_cell.angle_gamma   90.00
#
_symmetry.space_group_name_H-M   'P 1'
#
loop_
_entity.id
_entity.type
_entity.pdbx_description
1 polymer ?
#
loop_
_entity_poly.entity_id
_entity_poly.type
_entity_poly.pdbx_seq_one_letter_code
_entity_poly.pdbx_strand_id
1 'polypeptide(L)'
;MADNKTTLDKLKKYPLASDLDDDEYLQQLIDDSWTTVQADHIKPVKQEEANRMLALSQLNVDALVANGGVQSASHLGESQTMFDWSDGDPYMNRYKDLVDQFGRSRHRGRAYSRD
;
A
#
# COMPACT_ATOMS: atom_id res chain seq x y z
N MET A 1 -2.62 -18.75 16.87
CA MET A 1 -1.55 -18.49 15.88
C MET A 1 -1.20 -17.02 16.02
N ALA A 2 0.08 -16.67 16.09
CA ALA A 2 0.46 -15.25 16.08
C ALA A 2 -0.01 -14.67 14.75
N ASP A 3 -0.85 -13.64 14.80
CA ASP A 3 -1.29 -12.95 13.60
C ASP A 3 -0.06 -12.22 13.03
N ASN A 4 0.32 -12.52 11.78
CA ASN A 4 1.48 -11.88 11.12
C ASN A 4 1.10 -10.50 10.55
N LYS A 5 -0.02 -9.94 11.00
CA LYS A 5 -0.52 -8.62 10.65
C LYS A 5 0.42 -7.53 11.18
N THR A 6 0.51 -6.40 10.46
CA THR A 6 1.27 -5.25 10.96
C THR A 6 0.56 -4.64 12.17
N THR A 7 1.31 -3.87 12.96
CA THR A 7 0.75 -3.13 14.09
C THR A 7 0.80 -1.63 13.80
N LEU A 8 -0.07 -0.88 14.48
CA LEU A 8 -0.09 0.59 14.43
C LEU A 8 1.28 1.18 14.75
N ASP A 9 1.95 0.69 15.81
CA ASP A 9 3.31 1.11 16.20
C ASP A 9 4.33 0.96 15.08
N LYS A 10 4.20 -0.07 14.23
CA LYS A 10 5.12 -0.29 13.11
C LYS A 10 4.76 0.55 11.91
N LEU A 11 3.47 0.82 11.69
CA LEU A 11 3.01 1.71 10.63
C LEU A 11 3.44 3.16 10.92
N LYS A 12 3.26 3.63 12.17
CA LYS A 12 3.66 4.97 12.64
C LYS A 12 5.17 5.23 12.65
N LYS A 13 6.02 4.24 12.39
CA LYS A 13 7.45 4.47 12.13
C LYS A 13 7.71 5.15 10.79
N TYR A 14 6.73 5.18 9.90
CA TYR A 14 6.83 5.82 8.61
C TYR A 14 6.30 7.25 8.71
N PRO A 15 7.01 8.26 8.18
CA PRO A 15 6.60 9.67 8.23
C PRO A 15 5.16 9.90 7.76
N LEU A 16 4.75 9.16 6.71
CA LEU A 16 3.42 9.23 6.14
C LEU A 16 2.29 8.90 7.15
N ALA A 17 2.57 8.04 8.13
CA ALA A 17 1.61 7.63 9.15
C ALA A 17 1.89 8.25 10.53
N SER A 18 3.10 8.78 10.78
CA SER A 18 3.44 9.40 12.07
C SER A 18 2.71 10.71 12.31
N ASP A 19 2.43 11.44 11.24
CA ASP A 19 1.88 12.79 11.30
C ASP A 19 0.33 12.79 11.32
N LEU A 20 -0.27 11.59 11.31
CA LEU A 20 -1.71 11.40 11.28
C LEU A 20 -2.24 11.05 12.69
N ASP A 21 -3.04 11.94 13.26
CA ASP A 21 -3.68 11.79 14.58
C ASP A 21 -5.01 11.01 14.52
N ASP A 22 -5.13 10.06 13.59
CA ASP A 22 -6.32 9.22 13.42
C ASP A 22 -5.96 7.73 13.48
N ASP A 23 -5.81 7.24 14.71
CA ASP A 23 -5.40 5.85 14.98
C ASP A 23 -6.47 4.84 14.56
N GLU A 24 -7.73 5.23 14.61
CA GLU A 24 -8.85 4.40 14.17
C GLU A 24 -8.78 4.20 12.67
N TYR A 25 -8.54 5.27 11.91
CA TYR A 25 -8.31 5.19 10.47
C TYR A 25 -7.09 4.36 10.09
N LEU A 26 -5.95 4.58 10.76
CA LEU A 26 -4.74 3.79 10.52
C LEU A 26 -4.96 2.30 10.83
N GLN A 27 -5.74 1.98 11.86
CA GLN A 27 -6.10 0.61 12.19
C GLN A 27 -7.04 0.01 11.13
N GLN A 28 -8.01 0.78 10.61
CA GLN A 28 -8.88 0.37 9.52
C GLN A 28 -8.07 0.01 8.26
N LEU A 29 -7.09 0.83 7.87
CA LEU A 29 -6.21 0.54 6.72
C LEU A 29 -5.42 -0.77 6.92
N ILE A 30 -4.90 -1.00 8.13
CA ILE A 30 -4.20 -2.24 8.47
C ILE A 30 -5.13 -3.45 8.32
N ASP A 31 -6.37 -3.33 8.77
CA ASP A 31 -7.38 -4.39 8.75
C ASP A 31 -7.85 -4.70 7.32
N ASP A 32 -8.13 -3.68 6.54
CA ASP A 32 -8.59 -3.81 5.16
C ASP A 32 -7.49 -4.39 4.27
N SER A 33 -6.27 -3.87 4.37
CA SER A 33 -5.12 -4.41 3.65
C SER A 33 -4.77 -5.85 4.05
N TRP A 34 -5.12 -6.27 5.27
CA TRP A 34 -4.86 -7.63 5.73
C TRP A 34 -5.67 -8.68 4.96
N THR A 35 -6.93 -8.36 4.65
CA THR A 35 -7.78 -9.24 3.85
C THR A 35 -7.17 -9.52 2.47
N THR A 36 -6.54 -8.51 1.88
CA THR A 36 -5.87 -8.60 0.57
C THR A 36 -4.60 -9.44 0.65
N VAL A 37 -3.76 -9.20 1.66
CA VAL A 37 -2.53 -9.98 1.91
C VAL A 37 -2.83 -11.47 2.12
N GLN A 38 -3.91 -11.78 2.83
CA GLN A 38 -4.37 -13.15 3.03
C GLN A 38 -4.80 -13.80 1.71
N ALA A 39 -5.52 -13.07 0.86
CA ALA A 39 -5.97 -13.55 -0.45
C ALA A 39 -4.80 -13.81 -1.41
N ASP A 40 -3.73 -13.02 -1.34
CA ASP A 40 -2.54 -13.17 -2.17
C ASP A 40 -1.62 -14.33 -1.75
N HIS A 41 -1.95 -15.02 -0.65
CA HIS A 41 -1.25 -16.20 -0.14
C HIS A 41 0.27 -16.00 0.01
N ILE A 42 0.68 -14.81 0.45
CA ILE A 42 2.07 -14.48 0.72
C ILE A 42 2.60 -15.38 1.85
N LYS A 43 3.85 -15.87 1.72
CA LYS A 43 4.48 -16.68 2.78
C LYS A 43 4.42 -15.96 4.14
N PRO A 44 4.10 -16.67 5.26
CA PRO A 44 3.96 -16.07 6.59
C PRO A 44 5.07 -15.11 7.01
N VAL A 45 6.32 -15.45 6.69
CA VAL A 45 7.51 -14.64 6.98
C VAL A 45 7.53 -13.25 6.33
N LYS A 46 6.68 -13.01 5.32
CA LYS A 46 6.59 -11.75 4.57
C LYS A 46 5.21 -11.10 4.62
N GLN A 47 4.23 -11.73 5.26
CA GLN A 47 2.87 -11.21 5.38
C GLN A 47 2.83 -9.87 6.12
N GLU A 48 3.64 -9.72 7.17
CA GLU A 48 3.71 -8.48 7.95
C GLU A 48 4.24 -7.30 7.12
N GLU A 49 5.33 -7.54 6.39
CA GLU A 49 5.93 -6.55 5.50
C GLU A 49 4.94 -6.16 4.40
N ALA A 50 4.27 -7.16 3.81
CA ALA A 50 3.28 -6.93 2.76
C ALA A 50 2.07 -6.12 3.25
N ASN A 51 1.54 -6.46 4.42
CA ASN A 51 0.43 -5.71 5.03
C ASN A 51 0.82 -4.27 5.34
N ARG A 52 2.03 -4.04 5.87
CA ARG A 52 2.54 -2.69 6.10
C ARG A 52 2.70 -1.89 4.81
N MET A 53 3.26 -2.48 3.76
CA MET A 53 3.44 -1.79 2.47
C MET A 53 2.09 -1.46 1.81
N LEU A 54 1.13 -2.38 1.85
CA LEU A 54 -0.19 -2.14 1.27
C LEU A 54 -0.97 -1.06 2.04
N ALA A 55 -0.92 -1.06 3.37
CA ALA A 55 -1.53 -0.01 4.19
C ALA A 55 -0.89 1.38 3.92
N LEU A 56 0.44 1.46 3.80
CA LEU A 56 1.13 2.72 3.44
C LEU A 56 0.81 3.18 2.02
N SER A 57 0.65 2.24 1.09
CA SER A 57 0.23 2.53 -0.28
C SER A 57 -1.14 3.20 -0.31
N GLN A 58 -2.11 2.62 0.39
CA GLN A 58 -3.46 3.19 0.51
C GLN A 58 -3.42 4.58 1.15
N LEU A 59 -2.71 4.72 2.28
CA LEU A 59 -2.53 6.01 2.94
C LEU A 59 -1.89 7.07 2.02
N ASN A 60 -0.92 6.67 1.20
CA ASN A 60 -0.25 7.56 0.25
C ASN A 60 -1.23 8.03 -0.83
N VAL A 61 -2.04 7.12 -1.37
CA VAL A 61 -3.10 7.47 -2.33
C VAL A 61 -4.12 8.41 -1.70
N ASP A 62 -4.57 8.13 -0.47
CA ASP A 62 -5.56 8.96 0.22
C ASP A 62 -5.01 10.35 0.54
N ALA A 63 -3.76 10.46 0.99
CA ALA A 63 -3.08 11.74 1.22
C ALA A 63 -2.95 12.53 -0.08
N LEU A 64 -2.66 11.88 -1.21
CA LEU A 64 -2.59 12.52 -2.52
C LEU A 64 -3.98 12.96 -3.01
N VAL A 65 -5.02 12.14 -2.84
CA VAL A 65 -6.40 12.50 -3.19
C VAL A 65 -6.92 13.63 -2.31
N ALA A 66 -6.61 13.65 -1.02
CA ALA A 66 -6.97 14.73 -0.12
C ALA A 66 -6.27 16.06 -0.52
N ASN A 67 -5.03 15.98 -1.02
CA ASN A 67 -4.28 17.16 -1.47
C ASN A 67 -4.57 17.61 -2.91
N GLY A 68 -5.10 16.73 -3.78
CA GLY A 68 -5.25 16.98 -5.22
C GLY A 68 -6.62 16.67 -5.84
N GLY A 69 -7.57 16.15 -5.08
CA GLY A 69 -8.86 15.66 -5.56
C GLY A 69 -10.03 16.51 -5.07
N VAL A 70 -10.43 17.48 -5.91
CA VAL A 70 -11.67 18.26 -5.84
C VAL A 70 -11.64 19.48 -4.91
N GLN A 71 -10.91 20.52 -5.31
CA GLN A 71 -11.49 21.87 -5.34
C GLN A 71 -11.16 22.57 -6.67
N SER A 72 -12.19 22.66 -7.52
CA SER A 72 -12.37 23.66 -8.58
C SER A 72 -11.38 23.68 -9.75
N ALA A 73 -11.76 22.97 -10.82
CA ALA A 73 -11.54 23.38 -12.21
C ALA A 73 -12.26 24.70 -12.60
N SER A 74 -12.55 25.58 -11.63
CA SER A 74 -13.35 26.80 -11.81
C SER A 74 -12.99 27.81 -10.74
N HIS A 75 -11.80 28.42 -10.80
CA HIS A 75 -11.57 29.85 -10.56
C HIS A 75 -10.07 30.13 -10.41
N LEU A 76 -9.60 31.07 -11.22
CA LEU A 76 -8.44 31.94 -10.98
C LEU A 76 -7.07 31.24 -11.01
N GLY A 77 -6.31 31.58 -12.05
CA GLY A 77 -5.01 31.01 -12.30
C GLY A 77 -3.99 31.39 -11.24
N GLU A 78 -3.61 30.42 -10.41
CA GLU A 78 -2.27 30.24 -9.88
C GLU A 78 -2.00 28.73 -9.68
N SER A 79 -0.84 28.28 -10.19
CA SER A 79 -0.20 26.96 -10.01
C SER A 79 -1.10 25.71 -9.96
N GLN A 80 -1.42 25.15 -11.13
CA GLN A 80 -1.81 23.73 -11.21
C GLN A 80 -0.58 22.89 -10.83
N THR A 81 -0.53 22.35 -9.61
CA THR A 81 0.45 21.33 -9.25
C THR A 81 0.12 20.07 -10.04
N MET A 82 0.73 19.94 -11.23
CA MET A 82 0.72 18.70 -11.99
C MET A 82 1.55 17.68 -11.21
N PHE A 83 0.88 16.84 -10.42
CA PHE A 83 1.52 15.69 -9.81
C PHE A 83 1.94 14.73 -10.92
N ASP A 84 3.25 14.49 -11.03
CA ASP A 84 3.80 13.49 -11.91
C ASP A 84 3.56 12.10 -11.31
N TRP A 85 2.72 11.31 -11.95
CA TRP A 85 2.37 9.93 -11.55
C TRP A 85 3.41 8.91 -12.04
N SER A 86 4.46 9.34 -12.74
CA SER A 86 5.38 8.47 -13.45
C SER A 86 6.30 7.62 -12.56
N ASP A 87 6.59 8.06 -11.33
CA ASP A 87 7.47 7.30 -10.41
C ASP A 87 6.76 6.16 -9.67
N GLY A 88 5.42 6.10 -9.75
CA GLY A 88 4.62 5.05 -9.10
C GLY A 88 4.70 5.08 -7.57
N ASP A 89 3.68 4.52 -6.91
CA ASP A 89 3.69 4.40 -5.46
C ASP A 89 4.78 3.40 -5.01
N PRO A 90 5.84 3.84 -4.29
CA PRO A 90 6.95 2.98 -3.90
C PRO A 90 6.51 1.86 -2.96
N TYR A 91 5.47 2.08 -2.14
CA TYR A 91 4.92 1.08 -1.24
C TYR A 91 4.14 0.02 -2.02
N MET A 92 3.36 0.44 -3.02
CA MET A 92 2.68 -0.49 -3.93
C MET A 92 3.65 -1.31 -4.77
N ASN A 93 4.74 -0.70 -5.25
CA ASN A 93 5.78 -1.40 -6.00
C ASN A 93 6.43 -2.49 -5.13
N ARG A 94 6.78 -2.17 -3.88
CA ARG A 94 7.31 -3.16 -2.93
C ARG A 94 6.30 -4.25 -2.59
N TYR A 95 5.02 -3.91 -2.45
CA TYR A 95 3.97 -4.90 -2.23
C TYR A 95 3.90 -5.91 -3.39
N LYS A 96 3.90 -5.42 -4.63
CA LYS A 96 3.89 -6.27 -5.84
C LYS A 96 5.11 -7.19 -5.89
N ASP A 97 6.31 -6.68 -5.57
CA ASP A 97 7.52 -7.52 -5.48
C ASP A 97 7.36 -8.66 -4.48
N LEU A 98 6.72 -8.40 -3.33
CA LEU A 98 6.47 -9.41 -2.30
C LEU A 98 5.45 -10.45 -2.77
N VAL A 99 4.39 -10.03 -3.45
CA VAL A 99 3.41 -10.95 -4.08
C VAL A 99 4.08 -11.81 -5.14
N ASP A 100 4.94 -11.23 -5.96
CA ASP A 100 5.70 -11.93 -7.00
C ASP A 100 6.65 -12.97 -6.42
N GLN A 101 7.45 -12.59 -5.43
CA GLN A 101 8.45 -13.48 -4.84
C GLN A 101 7.85 -14.51 -3.87
N PHE A 102 6.81 -14.15 -3.11
CA PHE A 102 6.35 -14.93 -1.97
C PHE A 102 4.85 -15.29 -1.99
N GLY A 103 4.04 -14.70 -2.87
CA GLY A 103 2.60 -14.98 -2.99
C GLY A 103 2.23 -15.91 -4.14
N ARG A 104 0.95 -15.91 -4.53
CA ARG A 104 0.48 -16.48 -5.80
C ARG A 104 0.46 -15.40 -6.87
N SER A 105 1.64 -15.06 -7.40
CA SER A 105 1.69 -14.18 -8.55
C SER A 105 1.13 -14.86 -9.79
N ARG A 106 0.14 -14.21 -10.43
CA ARG A 106 -0.32 -14.56 -11.79
C ARG A 106 0.78 -14.29 -12.85
N HIS A 107 1.86 -13.60 -12.49
CA HIS A 107 3.01 -13.26 -13.32
C HIS A 107 4.24 -14.16 -13.13
N ARG A 108 4.21 -15.13 -12.22
CA ARG A 108 5.19 -16.23 -12.29
C ARG A 108 4.91 -17.01 -13.56
N GLY A 109 5.70 -16.73 -14.60
CA GLY A 109 5.67 -17.43 -15.87
C GLY A 109 5.50 -18.92 -15.64
N ARG A 110 4.59 -19.53 -16.41
CA ARG A 110 4.36 -20.98 -16.41
C ARG A 110 5.71 -21.67 -16.56
N ALA A 111 6.20 -22.29 -15.49
CA ALA A 111 7.33 -23.20 -15.56
C ALA A 111 6.81 -24.50 -16.18
N TYR A 112 7.06 -24.69 -17.47
CA TYR A 112 6.88 -25.99 -18.10
C TYR A 112 8.22 -26.69 -18.07
N SER A 113 8.32 -27.79 -17.33
CA SER A 113 9.31 -28.83 -17.62
C SER A 113 8.87 -29.53 -18.90
N ARG A 114 9.73 -29.52 -19.91
CA ARG A 114 9.60 -30.37 -21.09
C ARG A 114 10.35 -31.66 -20.75
N ASP A 115 9.63 -32.76 -20.59
CA ASP A 115 10.22 -34.10 -20.66
C ASP A 115 10.76 -34.37 -22.08
#